data_AF-A0A944UG98-F1
#
_entry.id   AF-A0A944UG98-F1
#
_cell.length_a   1.000
_cell.length_b   1.000
_cell.length_c   1.000
_cell.angle_alpha   90.00
_cell.angle_beta   90.00
_cell.angle_gamma   90.00
#
_symmetry.space_group_name_H-M   'P 1'
#
loop_
_entity.id
_entity.type
_entity.pdbx_description
1 polymer ?
#
loop_
_entity_poly.entity_id
_entity_poly.type
_entity_poly.pdbx_seq_one_letter_code
_entity_poly.pdbx_strand_id
1 'polypeptide(L)'
;MRKIFFLFWACGYLTIINAQIKSVSQTLNQLTERVDKLNTTFMSIDEKIKVILSERNEKRLELQKSEITTQKDNIMVVDKNKIYESSKNELNLYFGFLLPEISTFRSYGMHFEHGSQFELEYARRFGSFSIGSSVSGKFYENEKINGIPIVGEILTAGENKVFMTSLHAGWKTQLNEILFIKGKISCGLASANQNLRILNNSITQSDTSLYYSSLIGIGMQGTNFANTMLYYQYDGYESAGNFGDQAFHQIGVSLGMNY
;
A
#
# COMPACT_ATOMS: atom_id res chain seq x y z
N MET A 1 9.07 39.74 34.80
CA MET A 1 10.20 39.15 34.05
C MET A 1 9.84 37.96 33.15
N ARG A 2 8.93 37.04 33.52
CA ARG A 2 8.55 35.88 32.67
C ARG A 2 8.00 36.22 31.27
N LYS A 3 7.27 37.34 31.09
CA LYS A 3 6.69 37.72 29.79
C LYS A 3 7.74 38.19 28.75
N ILE A 4 8.88 38.71 29.20
CA ILE A 4 9.96 39.19 28.31
C ILE A 4 10.75 38.00 27.77
N PHE A 5 11.00 36.97 28.60
CA PHE A 5 11.66 35.74 28.18
C PHE A 5 10.88 34.98 27.10
N PHE A 6 9.56 34.98 27.16
CA PHE A 6 8.72 34.32 26.15
C PHE A 6 8.81 35.00 24.78
N LEU A 7 8.92 36.34 24.75
CA LEU A 7 9.12 37.12 23.54
C LEU A 7 10.49 36.87 22.91
N PHE A 8 11.56 36.79 23.70
CA PHE A 8 12.88 36.43 23.20
C PHE A 8 12.93 34.99 22.66
N TRP A 9 12.25 34.06 23.33
CA TRP A 9 12.16 32.68 22.86
C TRP A 9 11.36 32.54 21.55
N ALA A 10 10.23 33.25 21.43
CA ALA A 10 9.42 33.29 20.21
C ALA A 10 10.18 33.94 19.04
N CYS A 11 10.91 35.05 19.27
CA CYS A 11 11.74 35.68 18.25
C CYS A 11 12.89 34.76 17.81
N GLY A 12 13.55 34.05 18.74
CA GLY A 12 14.56 33.05 18.42
C GLY A 12 13.98 31.92 17.55
N TYR A 13 12.82 31.39 17.93
CA TYR A 13 12.16 30.32 17.17
C TYR A 13 11.79 30.75 15.75
N LEU A 14 11.30 31.99 15.57
CA LEU A 14 10.98 32.55 14.25
C LEU A 14 12.22 32.69 13.34
N THR A 15 13.39 33.04 13.89
CA THR A 15 14.62 33.12 13.10
C THR A 15 15.11 31.76 12.61
N ILE A 16 14.93 30.70 13.42
CA ILE A 16 15.30 29.33 13.07
C ILE A 16 14.38 28.80 11.96
N ILE A 17 13.07 29.05 12.07
CA ILE A 17 12.09 28.68 11.03
C ILE A 17 12.42 29.36 9.70
N ASN A 18 12.75 30.66 9.71
CA ASN A 18 13.07 31.38 8.49
C ASN A 18 14.36 30.85 7.81
N ALA A 19 15.36 30.48 8.60
CA ALA A 19 16.58 29.84 8.09
C ALA A 19 16.31 28.47 7.44
N GLN A 20 15.46 27.64 8.08
CA GLN A 20 15.06 26.34 7.53
C GLN A 20 14.24 26.47 6.24
N ILE A 21 13.30 27.43 6.17
CA ILE A 21 12.51 27.70 4.96
C ILE A 21 13.44 28.12 3.80
N LYS A 22 14.44 28.96 4.08
CA LYS A 22 15.41 29.39 3.08
C LYS A 22 16.27 28.23 2.56
N SER A 23 16.72 27.33 3.44
CA SER A 23 17.47 26.15 3.00
C SER A 23 16.61 25.20 2.16
N VAL A 24 15.35 24.98 2.55
CA VAL A 24 14.42 24.12 1.80
C VAL A 24 14.13 24.71 0.43
N SER A 25 13.93 26.03 0.34
CA SER A 25 13.74 26.73 -0.94
C SER A 25 14.96 26.61 -1.86
N GLN A 26 16.17 26.69 -1.33
CA GLN A 26 17.40 26.49 -2.12
C GLN A 26 17.54 25.05 -2.63
N THR A 27 17.20 24.05 -1.81
CA THR A 27 17.23 22.64 -2.23
C THR A 27 16.17 22.36 -3.30
N LEU A 28 14.97 22.95 -3.18
CA LEU A 28 13.92 22.86 -4.20
C LEU A 28 14.36 23.46 -5.53
N ASN A 29 14.97 24.65 -5.53
CA ASN A 29 15.46 25.28 -6.75
C ASN A 29 16.55 24.43 -7.44
N GLN A 30 17.48 23.86 -6.66
CA GLN A 30 18.50 22.95 -7.20
C GLN A 30 17.89 21.65 -7.78
N LEU A 31 16.79 21.16 -7.19
CA LEU A 31 16.08 19.99 -7.69
C LEU A 31 15.37 20.31 -9.01
N THR A 32 14.71 21.48 -9.11
CA THR A 32 14.06 21.95 -10.32
C THR A 32 15.06 22.09 -11.47
N GLU A 33 16.22 22.71 -11.23
CA GLU A 33 17.28 22.81 -12.25
C GLU A 33 17.77 21.44 -12.73
N ARG A 34 17.88 20.46 -11.82
CA ARG A 34 18.27 19.09 -12.19
C ARG A 34 17.21 18.39 -13.03
N VAL A 35 15.93 18.60 -12.71
CA VAL A 35 14.80 18.06 -13.48
C VAL A 35 14.76 18.67 -14.88
N ASP A 36 14.94 19.99 -15.00
CA ASP A 36 14.97 20.68 -16.30
C ASP A 36 16.15 20.21 -17.17
N LYS A 37 17.32 20.00 -16.55
CA LYS A 37 18.49 19.43 -17.23
C LYS A 37 18.25 17.98 -17.68
N LEU A 38 17.53 17.19 -16.89
CA LEU A 38 17.15 15.83 -17.26
C LEU A 38 16.18 15.83 -18.44
N ASN A 39 15.18 16.73 -18.40
CA ASN A 39 14.15 16.85 -19.43
C ASN A 39 14.75 17.27 -20.78
N THR A 40 15.65 18.26 -20.78
CA THR A 40 16.38 18.66 -21.99
C THR A 40 17.25 17.54 -22.55
N THR A 41 17.89 16.74 -21.69
CA THR A 41 18.66 15.57 -22.12
C THR A 41 17.74 14.51 -22.73
N PHE A 42 16.57 14.27 -22.14
CA PHE A 42 15.59 13.31 -22.63
C PHE A 42 15.06 13.69 -24.02
N MET A 43 14.70 14.96 -24.23
CA MET A 43 14.25 15.46 -25.54
C MET A 43 15.33 15.26 -26.62
N SER A 44 16.61 15.48 -26.28
CA SER A 44 17.72 15.25 -27.21
C SER A 44 17.93 13.78 -27.58
N ILE A 45 17.58 12.86 -26.66
CA ILE A 45 17.65 11.41 -26.91
C ILE A 45 16.48 10.97 -27.78
N ASP A 46 15.27 11.48 -27.53
CA ASP A 46 14.08 11.18 -28.33
C ASP A 46 14.25 11.63 -29.80
N GLU A 47 14.83 12.81 -30.03
CA GLU A 47 15.18 13.28 -31.37
C GLU A 47 16.19 12.36 -32.06
N LYS A 48 17.25 11.93 -31.35
CA LYS A 48 18.24 10.98 -31.89
C LYS A 48 17.61 9.62 -32.22
N ILE A 49 16.69 9.14 -31.40
CA ILE A 49 15.98 7.88 -31.64
C ILE A 49 15.10 7.99 -32.89
N LYS A 50 14.40 9.12 -33.08
CA LYS A 50 13.59 9.38 -34.28
C LYS A 50 14.44 9.34 -35.56
N VAL A 51 15.61 9.97 -35.55
CA VAL A 51 16.55 9.97 -36.70
C VAL A 51 17.05 8.55 -37.00
N ILE A 52 17.42 7.78 -35.97
CA ILE A 52 17.86 6.38 -36.15
C ILE A 52 16.73 5.51 -36.70
N LEU A 53 15.48 5.73 -36.27
CA LEU A 53 14.32 4.99 -36.74
C LEU A 53 13.98 5.32 -38.20
N SER A 54 14.10 6.59 -38.63
CA SER A 54 13.90 6.96 -40.03
C SER A 54 14.97 6.35 -40.94
N GLU A 55 16.25 6.44 -40.57
CA GLU A 55 17.34 5.83 -41.34
C GLU A 55 17.21 4.31 -41.44
N ARG A 56 16.75 3.65 -40.36
CA ARG A 56 16.55 2.20 -40.35
C ARG A 56 15.35 1.77 -41.19
N ASN A 57 14.30 2.58 -41.26
CA ASN A 57 13.13 2.30 -42.09
C ASN A 57 13.40 2.49 -43.58
N GLU A 58 14.20 3.49 -43.96
CA GLU A 58 14.66 3.66 -45.35
C GLU A 58 15.52 2.47 -45.81
N LYS A 59 16.50 2.05 -45.00
CA LYS A 59 17.32 0.85 -45.30
C LYS A 59 16.49 -0.43 -45.39
N ARG A 60 15.42 -0.56 -44.60
CA ARG A 60 14.49 -1.72 -44.67
C ARG A 60 13.63 -1.71 -45.93
N LEU A 61 13.26 -0.55 -46.44
CA LEU A 61 12.47 -0.43 -47.67
C LEU A 61 13.28 -0.82 -48.92
N GLU A 62 14.58 -0.54 -48.92
CA GLU A 62 15.49 -0.99 -49.98
C GLU A 62 15.75 -2.51 -49.93
N LEU A 63 15.92 -3.08 -48.73
CA LEU A 63 16.05 -4.53 -48.53
C LEU A 63 14.77 -5.30 -48.89
N GLN A 64 13.59 -4.81 -48.53
CA GLN A 64 12.30 -5.46 -48.84
C GLN A 64 12.03 -5.53 -50.35
N LYS A 65 12.44 -4.54 -51.15
CA LYS A 65 12.31 -4.60 -52.61
C LYS A 65 13.19 -5.69 -53.23
N SER A 66 14.30 -6.06 -52.60
CA SER A 66 15.18 -7.14 -53.05
C SER A 66 14.70 -8.54 -52.64
N GLU A 67 14.02 -8.68 -51.49
CA GLU A 67 13.55 -9.96 -50.94
C GLU A 67 12.19 -10.43 -51.49
N ILE A 68 11.33 -9.52 -51.98
CA ILE A 68 10.01 -9.87 -52.56
C ILE A 68 10.11 -10.74 -53.83
N THR A 69 11.24 -10.72 -54.54
CA THR A 69 11.45 -11.54 -55.75
C THR A 69 11.78 -13.01 -55.43
N THR A 70 12.16 -13.33 -54.18
CA THR A 70 12.77 -14.62 -53.82
C THR A 70 12.00 -15.39 -52.74
N GLN A 71 10.93 -14.82 -52.18
CA GLN A 71 10.31 -15.30 -50.94
C GLN A 71 8.79 -15.57 -51.08
N LYS A 72 8.37 -16.22 -52.17
CA LYS A 72 7.00 -16.78 -52.29
C LYS A 72 6.91 -18.26 -51.89
N ASP A 73 8.05 -18.92 -51.64
CA ASP A 73 8.11 -20.38 -51.44
C ASP A 73 8.47 -20.87 -50.02
N ASN A 74 8.70 -19.99 -49.03
CA ASN A 74 9.08 -20.44 -47.68
C ASN A 74 8.14 -19.94 -46.58
N ILE A 75 7.23 -20.85 -46.27
CA ILE A 75 6.32 -21.00 -45.13
C ILE A 75 6.98 -20.71 -43.77
N MET A 76 6.18 -20.13 -42.86
CA MET A 76 6.30 -20.16 -41.38
C MET A 76 7.66 -19.85 -40.74
N VAL A 77 7.83 -18.68 -40.11
CA VAL A 77 8.54 -18.58 -38.81
C VAL A 77 8.03 -17.38 -38.01
N VAL A 78 7.22 -17.68 -36.99
CA VAL A 78 7.22 -17.02 -35.66
C VAL A 78 7.03 -15.49 -35.66
N ASP A 79 5.77 -15.07 -35.67
CA ASP A 79 5.44 -13.69 -35.35
C ASP A 79 5.58 -13.43 -33.85
N LYS A 80 6.14 -12.27 -33.55
CA LYS A 80 6.86 -11.92 -32.32
C LYS A 80 5.90 -11.50 -31.21
N ASN A 81 5.34 -12.46 -30.47
CA ASN A 81 4.80 -12.18 -29.15
C ASN A 81 5.90 -12.32 -28.09
N LYS A 82 6.79 -11.33 -27.98
CA LYS A 82 7.51 -11.09 -26.72
C LYS A 82 6.53 -10.46 -25.73
N ILE A 83 5.59 -11.27 -25.25
CA ILE A 83 5.00 -11.04 -23.94
C ILE A 83 6.17 -11.21 -22.98
N TYR A 84 6.59 -10.13 -22.33
CA TYR A 84 7.45 -10.25 -21.15
C TYR A 84 6.82 -11.32 -20.26
N GLU A 85 7.49 -12.45 -20.04
CA GLU A 85 7.05 -13.44 -19.06
C GLU A 85 7.04 -12.73 -17.70
N SER A 86 5.91 -12.12 -17.36
CA SER A 86 5.72 -11.59 -16.01
C SER A 86 5.65 -12.82 -15.12
N SER A 87 6.53 -12.88 -14.14
CA SER A 87 6.51 -13.87 -13.08
C SER A 87 5.08 -14.09 -12.60
N LYS A 88 4.68 -15.36 -12.56
CA LYS A 88 3.28 -15.74 -12.31
C LYS A 88 2.95 -15.68 -10.83
N ASN A 89 3.94 -15.59 -9.96
CA ASN A 89 3.73 -15.55 -8.52
C ASN A 89 4.17 -14.20 -7.96
N GLU A 90 3.43 -13.72 -6.98
CA GLU A 90 3.78 -12.56 -6.18
C GLU A 90 3.78 -12.97 -4.71
N LEU A 91 4.82 -12.55 -3.99
CA LEU A 91 4.87 -12.57 -2.53
C LEU A 91 4.87 -11.12 -2.05
N ASN A 92 3.89 -10.74 -1.23
CA ASN A 92 3.76 -9.38 -0.73
C ASN A 92 3.80 -9.36 0.80
N LEU A 93 4.59 -8.44 1.35
CA LEU A 93 4.65 -8.11 2.76
C LEU A 93 4.01 -6.75 2.98
N TYR A 94 3.02 -6.66 3.87
CA TYR A 94 2.32 -5.43 4.19
C TYR A 94 2.60 -5.01 5.62
N PHE A 95 2.76 -3.71 5.82
CA PHE A 95 2.89 -3.07 7.13
C PHE A 95 1.96 -1.86 7.16
N GLY A 96 1.04 -1.85 8.12
CA GLY A 96 -0.02 -0.85 8.20
C GLY A 96 -0.18 -0.24 9.59
N PHE A 97 -0.56 1.03 9.60
CA PHE A 97 -1.17 1.67 10.76
C PHE A 97 -2.64 1.30 10.81
N LEU A 98 -3.09 0.86 11.98
CA LEU A 98 -4.44 0.38 12.21
C LEU A 98 -5.26 1.44 12.95
N LEU A 99 -6.44 1.76 12.42
CA LEU A 99 -7.43 2.62 13.06
C LEU A 99 -8.69 1.79 13.30
N PRO A 100 -8.85 1.21 14.50
CA PRO A 100 -10.06 0.46 14.83
C PRO A 100 -11.27 1.38 14.89
N GLU A 101 -12.39 0.95 14.29
CA GLU A 101 -13.68 1.60 14.50
C GLU A 101 -14.21 1.33 15.91
N ILE A 102 -15.18 2.15 16.33
CA ILE A 102 -15.90 1.95 17.58
C ILE A 102 -16.64 0.62 17.51
N SER A 103 -16.45 -0.22 18.53
CA SER A 103 -17.19 -1.46 18.72
C SER A 103 -18.06 -1.39 19.97
N THR A 104 -18.59 -2.53 20.42
CA THR A 104 -19.37 -2.60 21.65
C THR A 104 -18.82 -3.63 22.62
N PHE A 105 -18.98 -3.36 23.92
CA PHE A 105 -18.79 -4.32 25.00
C PHE A 105 -20.04 -4.35 25.86
N ARG A 106 -20.78 -5.48 25.85
CA ARG A 106 -22.06 -5.63 26.56
C ARG A 106 -23.05 -4.47 26.30
N SER A 107 -23.13 -4.02 25.05
CA SER A 107 -23.95 -2.88 24.59
C SER A 107 -23.42 -1.48 24.96
N TYR A 108 -22.25 -1.36 25.57
CA TYR A 108 -21.55 -0.08 25.77
C TYR A 108 -20.58 0.18 24.63
N GLY A 109 -20.42 1.44 24.22
CA GLY A 109 -19.48 1.80 23.16
C GLY A 109 -18.04 1.59 23.62
N MET A 110 -17.21 0.98 22.79
CA MET A 110 -15.81 0.69 23.08
C MET A 110 -14.91 1.44 22.09
N HIS A 111 -13.97 2.21 22.62
CA HIS A 111 -12.95 2.92 21.88
C HIS A 111 -11.61 2.24 22.06
N PHE A 112 -10.81 2.30 21.00
CA PHE A 112 -9.51 1.65 20.92
C PHE A 112 -8.45 2.67 20.54
N GLU A 113 -7.24 2.41 21.01
CA GLU A 113 -6.06 3.11 20.51
C GLU A 113 -5.70 2.64 19.11
N HIS A 114 -4.95 3.47 18.39
CA HIS A 114 -4.36 3.07 17.11
C HIS A 114 -3.40 1.90 17.30
N GLY A 115 -3.33 1.06 16.27
CA GLY A 115 -2.56 -0.17 16.31
C GLY A 115 -1.62 -0.33 15.13
N SER A 116 -1.13 -1.56 14.99
CA SER A 116 -0.30 -1.98 13.88
C SER A 116 -0.80 -3.27 13.25
N GLN A 117 -0.47 -3.45 11.98
CA GLN A 117 -0.84 -4.62 11.20
C GLN A 117 0.36 -5.11 10.37
N PHE A 118 0.47 -6.42 10.24
CA PHE A 118 1.36 -7.09 9.31
C PHE A 118 0.59 -8.14 8.50
N GLU A 119 0.93 -8.32 7.23
CA GLU A 119 0.37 -9.37 6.38
C GLU A 119 1.44 -9.94 5.46
N LEU A 120 1.44 -11.26 5.34
CA LEU A 120 2.17 -12.00 4.32
C LEU A 120 1.16 -12.58 3.34
N GLU A 121 1.32 -12.24 2.07
CA GLU A 121 0.43 -12.63 0.99
C GLU A 121 1.21 -13.40 -0.07
N TYR A 122 0.65 -14.51 -0.52
CA TYR A 122 1.08 -15.20 -1.72
C TYR A 122 -0.06 -15.16 -2.74
N ALA A 123 0.24 -14.74 -3.97
CA ALA A 123 -0.74 -14.63 -5.03
C ALA A 123 -0.20 -15.17 -6.35
N ARG A 124 -1.05 -15.86 -7.11
CA ARG A 124 -0.77 -16.26 -8.49
C ARG A 124 -1.52 -15.36 -9.45
N ARG A 125 -0.81 -14.82 -10.44
CA ARG A 125 -1.31 -13.91 -11.48
C ARG A 125 -1.77 -14.64 -12.73
N PHE A 126 -2.84 -14.10 -13.29
CA PHE A 126 -3.46 -14.47 -14.56
C PHE A 126 -3.72 -13.18 -15.34
N GLY A 127 -2.66 -12.63 -15.93
CA GLY A 127 -2.68 -11.30 -16.56
C GLY A 127 -2.87 -10.21 -15.51
N SER A 128 -3.98 -9.47 -15.62
CA SER A 128 -4.36 -8.41 -14.68
C SER A 128 -5.05 -8.92 -13.43
N PHE A 129 -5.46 -10.18 -13.38
CA PHE A 129 -6.13 -10.79 -12.22
C PHE A 129 -5.15 -11.61 -11.38
N SER A 130 -5.44 -11.78 -10.10
CA SER A 130 -4.68 -12.65 -9.21
C SER A 130 -5.59 -13.37 -8.23
N ILE A 131 -5.19 -14.57 -7.83
CA ILE A 131 -5.84 -15.33 -6.76
C ILE A 131 -4.75 -15.80 -5.81
N GLY A 132 -5.01 -15.73 -4.51
CA GLY A 132 -4.01 -16.07 -3.52
C GLY A 132 -4.58 -16.32 -2.13
N SER A 133 -3.65 -16.43 -1.19
CA SER A 133 -3.94 -16.53 0.23
C SER A 133 -3.05 -15.58 1.02
N SER A 134 -3.48 -15.24 2.23
CA SER A 134 -2.66 -14.46 3.14
C SER A 134 -2.85 -14.88 4.59
N VAL A 135 -1.80 -14.58 5.37
CA VAL A 135 -1.80 -14.64 6.83
C VAL A 135 -1.48 -13.26 7.35
N SER A 136 -2.27 -12.76 8.30
CA SER A 136 -2.08 -11.42 8.85
C SER A 136 -2.28 -11.41 10.36
N GLY A 137 -1.70 -10.40 10.99
CA GLY A 137 -1.89 -10.13 12.41
C GLY A 137 -2.08 -8.65 12.68
N LYS A 138 -2.91 -8.36 13.68
CA LYS A 138 -3.23 -7.01 14.15
C LYS A 138 -3.07 -6.93 15.65
N PHE A 139 -2.54 -5.80 16.10
CA PHE A 139 -2.34 -5.49 17.51
C PHE A 139 -2.83 -4.07 17.79
N TYR A 140 -3.68 -3.92 18.79
CA TYR A 140 -4.25 -2.64 19.23
C TYR A 140 -4.70 -2.73 20.68
N GLU A 141 -4.87 -1.60 21.36
CA GLU A 141 -5.21 -1.53 22.78
C GLU A 141 -6.59 -0.92 23.01
N ASN A 142 -7.19 -1.22 24.16
CA ASN A 142 -8.43 -0.56 24.58
C ASN A 142 -8.13 0.82 25.17
N GLU A 143 -8.87 1.83 24.76
CA GLU A 143 -8.74 3.20 25.30
C GLU A 143 -9.78 3.42 26.40
N LYS A 144 -11.07 3.29 26.06
CA LYS A 144 -12.16 3.57 26.98
C LYS A 144 -13.48 2.90 26.60
N ILE A 145 -14.36 2.78 27.59
CA ILE A 145 -15.77 2.41 27.41
C ILE A 145 -16.65 3.63 27.67
N ASN A 146 -17.56 3.90 26.75
CA ASN A 146 -18.50 5.02 26.77
C ASN A 146 -19.95 4.53 26.84
N GLY A 147 -20.84 5.41 27.30
CA GLY A 147 -22.29 5.14 27.33
C GLY A 147 -22.74 4.37 28.56
N ILE A 148 -21.95 4.39 29.65
CA ILE A 148 -22.32 3.77 30.92
C ILE A 148 -23.27 4.75 31.65
N PRO A 149 -24.52 4.38 31.99
CA PRO A 149 -25.55 5.31 32.48
C PRO A 149 -25.19 6.13 33.73
N ILE A 150 -24.24 5.67 34.55
CA ILE A 150 -23.88 6.29 35.83
C ILE A 150 -22.58 7.09 35.73
N VAL A 151 -21.60 6.60 34.98
CA VAL A 151 -20.23 7.14 34.96
C VAL A 151 -19.93 7.89 33.65
N GLY A 152 -20.74 7.69 32.60
CA GLY A 152 -20.53 8.26 31.27
C GLY A 152 -19.43 7.54 30.52
N GLU A 153 -18.19 7.68 30.98
CA GLU A 153 -16.99 7.04 30.43
C GLU A 153 -16.11 6.40 31.50
N ILE A 154 -15.43 5.31 31.16
CA ILE A 154 -14.45 4.65 32.01
C ILE A 154 -13.20 4.35 31.17
N LEU A 155 -12.05 4.79 31.65
CA LEU A 155 -10.76 4.46 31.05
C LEU A 155 -10.49 2.97 31.20
N THR A 156 -9.99 2.38 30.12
CA THR A 156 -9.68 0.96 30.05
C THR A 156 -8.26 0.74 29.59
N ALA A 157 -7.78 -0.48 29.75
CA ALA A 157 -6.51 -0.90 29.21
C ALA A 157 -6.63 -2.32 28.67
N GLY A 158 -5.53 -2.86 28.14
CA GLY A 158 -5.44 -4.24 27.71
C GLY A 158 -5.30 -4.37 26.21
N GLU A 159 -4.59 -5.42 25.81
CA GLU A 159 -4.17 -5.66 24.44
C GLU A 159 -5.15 -6.58 23.73
N ASN A 160 -5.46 -6.24 22.48
CA ASN A 160 -6.20 -7.07 21.56
C ASN A 160 -5.29 -7.57 20.45
N LYS A 161 -5.40 -8.87 20.14
CA LYS A 161 -4.60 -9.54 19.12
C LYS A 161 -5.54 -10.29 18.19
N VAL A 162 -5.41 -10.06 16.89
CA VAL A 162 -6.23 -10.74 15.89
C VAL A 162 -5.33 -11.34 14.84
N PHE A 163 -5.46 -12.64 14.59
CA PHE A 163 -4.74 -13.35 13.54
C PHE A 163 -5.74 -13.83 12.49
N MET A 164 -5.47 -13.55 11.22
CA MET A 164 -6.39 -13.89 10.14
C MET A 164 -5.70 -14.74 9.08
N THR A 165 -6.43 -15.73 8.58
CA THR A 165 -6.09 -16.51 7.40
C THR A 165 -7.16 -16.25 6.34
N SER A 166 -6.76 -15.89 5.12
CA SER A 166 -7.73 -15.51 4.09
C SER A 166 -7.37 -16.00 2.70
N LEU A 167 -8.39 -16.18 1.88
CA LEU A 167 -8.28 -16.29 0.43
C LEU A 167 -8.66 -14.95 -0.19
N HIS A 168 -8.00 -14.58 -1.28
CA HIS A 168 -8.27 -13.31 -1.91
C HIS A 168 -8.25 -13.40 -3.44
N ALA A 169 -9.03 -12.52 -4.04
CA ALA A 169 -9.02 -12.22 -5.46
C ALA A 169 -8.58 -10.77 -5.64
N GLY A 170 -7.63 -10.55 -6.54
CA GLY A 170 -7.05 -9.24 -6.81
C GLY A 170 -7.07 -8.89 -8.28
N TRP A 171 -6.94 -7.60 -8.54
CA TRP A 171 -6.69 -7.06 -9.86
C TRP A 171 -5.54 -6.06 -9.76
N LYS A 172 -4.71 -6.00 -10.80
CA LYS A 172 -3.56 -5.10 -10.91
C LYS A 172 -3.51 -4.58 -12.33
N THR A 173 -3.53 -3.26 -12.48
CA THR A 173 -3.37 -2.58 -13.77
C THR A 173 -2.13 -1.70 -13.76
N GLN A 174 -1.36 -1.74 -14.84
CA GLN A 174 -0.25 -0.82 -15.04
C GLN A 174 -0.81 0.48 -15.63
N LEU A 175 -0.53 1.61 -14.97
CA LEU A 175 -0.85 2.95 -15.47
C LEU A 175 0.20 3.41 -16.49
N ASN A 176 1.46 3.04 -16.25
CA ASN A 176 2.58 3.24 -17.16
C ASN A 176 3.66 2.18 -16.88
N GLU A 177 4.89 2.37 -17.35
CA GLU A 177 6.00 1.41 -17.16
C GLU A 177 6.41 1.22 -15.69
N ILE A 178 6.06 2.15 -14.80
CA ILE A 178 6.50 2.18 -13.39
C ILE A 178 5.33 2.10 -12.43
N LEU A 179 4.23 2.80 -12.70
CA LEU A 179 3.10 2.96 -11.79
C LEU A 179 2.02 1.92 -12.05
N PHE A 180 1.50 1.32 -10.97
CA PHE A 180 0.34 0.44 -11.01
C PHE A 180 -0.69 0.81 -9.97
N ILE A 181 -1.93 0.40 -10.22
CA ILE A 181 -3.00 0.33 -9.22
C ILE A 181 -3.30 -1.14 -8.97
N LYS A 182 -3.47 -1.51 -7.70
CA LYS A 182 -3.90 -2.84 -7.27
C LYS A 182 -5.14 -2.71 -6.41
N GLY A 183 -6.12 -3.56 -6.65
CA GLY A 183 -7.23 -3.78 -5.72
C GLY A 183 -7.33 -5.25 -5.34
N LYS A 184 -7.81 -5.52 -4.14
CA LYS A 184 -7.94 -6.87 -3.57
C LYS A 184 -9.20 -6.97 -2.74
N ILE A 185 -9.91 -8.08 -2.84
CA ILE A 185 -10.96 -8.48 -1.90
C ILE A 185 -10.57 -9.81 -1.26
N SER A 186 -10.81 -9.96 0.03
CA SER A 186 -10.44 -11.16 0.78
C SER A 186 -11.58 -11.63 1.67
N CYS A 187 -11.66 -12.94 1.88
CA CYS A 187 -12.57 -13.57 2.82
C CYS A 187 -11.82 -14.70 3.54
N GLY A 188 -12.11 -14.91 4.82
CA GLY A 188 -11.37 -15.88 5.62
C GLY A 188 -11.88 -16.05 7.03
N LEU A 189 -10.97 -16.47 7.90
CA LEU A 189 -11.21 -16.64 9.33
C LEU A 189 -10.31 -15.70 10.13
N ALA A 190 -10.88 -15.10 11.17
CA ALA A 190 -10.15 -14.34 12.19
C ALA A 190 -10.19 -15.11 13.50
N SER A 191 -9.04 -15.26 14.15
CA SER A 191 -8.93 -15.68 15.55
C SER A 191 -8.57 -14.44 16.37
N ALA A 192 -9.50 -13.99 17.20
CA ALA A 192 -9.34 -12.83 18.06
C ALA A 192 -9.06 -13.27 19.50
N ASN A 193 -8.17 -12.55 20.16
CA ASN A 193 -7.92 -12.62 21.58
C ASN A 193 -7.99 -11.20 22.13
N GLN A 194 -9.06 -10.91 22.84
CA GLN A 194 -9.39 -9.60 23.37
C GLN A 194 -9.19 -9.62 24.88
N ASN A 195 -8.42 -8.65 25.39
CA ASN A 195 -8.21 -8.50 26.82
C ASN A 195 -8.61 -7.09 27.24
N LEU A 196 -9.66 -6.99 28.06
CA LEU A 196 -10.14 -5.76 28.63
C LEU A 196 -9.78 -5.68 30.11
N ARG A 197 -9.08 -4.62 30.50
CA ARG A 197 -8.76 -4.31 31.88
C ARG A 197 -9.48 -3.04 32.32
N ILE A 198 -10.26 -3.17 33.40
CA ILE A 198 -10.94 -2.06 34.07
C ILE A 198 -10.44 -2.05 35.50
N LEU A 199 -9.67 -1.02 35.88
CA LEU A 199 -9.00 -0.93 37.17
C LEU A 199 -8.15 -2.20 37.43
N ASN A 200 -8.52 -2.99 38.45
CA ASN A 200 -7.81 -4.22 38.83
C ASN A 200 -8.42 -5.50 38.22
N ASN A 201 -9.53 -5.41 37.49
CA ASN A 201 -10.21 -6.55 36.93
C ASN A 201 -9.85 -6.71 35.44
N SER A 202 -9.54 -7.92 35.02
CA SER A 202 -9.30 -8.27 33.62
C SER A 202 -10.35 -9.26 33.13
N ILE A 203 -10.86 -9.01 31.92
CA ILE A 203 -11.79 -9.87 31.20
C ILE A 203 -11.11 -10.23 29.88
N THR A 204 -10.89 -11.52 29.67
CA THR A 204 -10.29 -12.05 28.44
C THR A 204 -11.32 -12.87 27.68
N GLN A 205 -11.40 -12.65 26.37
CA GLN A 205 -12.27 -13.40 25.47
C GLN A 205 -11.46 -13.82 24.24
N SER A 206 -11.70 -15.03 23.74
CA SER A 206 -11.11 -15.48 22.48
C SER A 206 -12.16 -16.13 21.62
N ASP A 207 -12.25 -15.67 20.37
CA ASP A 207 -13.26 -16.10 19.41
C ASP A 207 -12.62 -16.41 18.07
N THR A 208 -13.32 -17.20 17.27
CA THR A 208 -13.01 -17.40 15.86
C THR A 208 -14.24 -17.08 15.03
N SER A 209 -14.07 -16.26 14.00
CA SER A 209 -15.17 -15.73 13.22
C SER A 209 -14.81 -15.46 11.77
N LEU A 210 -15.80 -15.07 10.98
CA LEU A 210 -15.62 -14.74 9.57
C LEU A 210 -14.90 -13.40 9.43
N TYR A 211 -13.90 -13.36 8.56
CA TYR A 211 -13.11 -12.19 8.21
C TYR A 211 -13.39 -11.77 6.76
N TYR A 212 -13.49 -10.46 6.54
CA TYR A 212 -13.61 -9.88 5.21
C TYR A 212 -12.68 -8.67 5.06
N SER A 213 -12.14 -8.46 3.86
CA SER A 213 -11.37 -7.24 3.56
C SER A 213 -11.51 -6.75 2.12
N SER A 214 -11.32 -5.44 1.96
CA SER A 214 -11.13 -4.76 0.69
C SER A 214 -9.91 -3.84 0.78
N LEU A 215 -9.01 -3.95 -0.18
CA LEU A 215 -7.81 -3.14 -0.28
C LEU A 215 -7.74 -2.47 -1.64
N ILE A 216 -7.29 -1.22 -1.66
CA ILE A 216 -6.87 -0.51 -2.86
C ILE A 216 -5.53 0.16 -2.61
N GLY A 217 -4.65 0.13 -3.59
CA GLY A 217 -3.33 0.74 -3.47
C GLY A 217 -2.77 1.21 -4.79
N ILE A 218 -1.85 2.16 -4.70
CA ILE A 218 -1.04 2.66 -5.80
C ILE A 218 0.42 2.34 -5.52
N GLY A 219 1.09 1.76 -6.50
CA GLY A 219 2.45 1.29 -6.32
C GLY A 219 3.37 1.60 -7.48
N MET A 220 4.65 1.40 -7.20
CA MET A 220 5.76 1.57 -8.13
C MET A 220 6.46 0.23 -8.32
N GLN A 221 6.69 -0.13 -9.58
CA GLN A 221 7.42 -1.30 -10.00
C GLN A 221 8.62 -0.83 -10.83
N GLY A 222 9.76 -0.61 -10.15
CA GLY A 222 10.99 -0.18 -10.82
C GLY A 222 11.73 -1.33 -11.52
N THR A 223 11.43 -2.58 -11.16
CA THR A 223 12.01 -3.79 -11.78
C THR A 223 10.93 -4.84 -12.00
N ASN A 224 11.20 -5.84 -12.84
CA ASN A 224 10.27 -6.96 -13.00
C ASN A 224 10.13 -7.81 -11.72
N PHE A 225 11.09 -7.70 -10.80
CA PHE A 225 11.17 -8.50 -9.59
C PHE A 225 10.55 -7.83 -8.37
N ALA A 226 10.91 -6.59 -8.08
CA ALA A 226 10.48 -5.91 -6.85
C ALA A 226 9.47 -4.79 -7.14
N ASN A 227 8.48 -4.66 -6.26
CA ASN A 227 7.52 -3.58 -6.28
C ASN A 227 7.25 -3.05 -4.86
N THR A 228 6.80 -1.81 -4.77
CA THR A 228 6.36 -1.18 -3.52
C THR A 228 5.00 -0.53 -3.74
N MET A 229 4.15 -0.48 -2.72
CA MET A 229 2.82 0.10 -2.84
C MET A 229 2.38 0.79 -1.56
N LEU A 230 1.76 1.96 -1.71
CA LEU A 230 0.97 2.57 -0.66
C LEU A 230 -0.47 2.06 -0.78
N TYR A 231 -1.05 1.63 0.32
CA TYR A 231 -2.38 1.05 0.31
C TYR A 231 -3.28 1.62 1.39
N TYR A 232 -4.57 1.55 1.09
CA TYR A 232 -5.65 1.67 2.04
C TYR A 232 -6.42 0.35 2.08
N GLN A 233 -6.73 -0.13 3.28
CA GLN A 233 -7.52 -1.34 3.50
C GLN A 233 -8.64 -1.06 4.49
N TYR A 234 -9.84 -1.49 4.12
CA TYR A 234 -10.98 -1.60 5.02
C TYR A 234 -11.27 -3.08 5.25
N ASP A 235 -11.38 -3.47 6.51
CA ASP A 235 -11.65 -4.86 6.85
C ASP A 235 -12.35 -4.99 8.20
N GLY A 236 -12.82 -6.21 8.48
CA GLY A 236 -13.51 -6.48 9.73
C GLY A 236 -13.74 -7.96 9.95
N TYR A 237 -14.18 -8.25 11.17
CA TYR A 237 -14.61 -9.58 11.58
C TYR A 237 -15.80 -9.48 12.52
N GLU A 238 -16.64 -10.51 12.49
CA GLU A 238 -17.79 -10.62 13.39
C GLU A 238 -17.31 -11.08 14.78
N SER A 239 -17.89 -10.62 15.87
CA SER A 239 -17.55 -11.15 17.21
C SER A 239 -18.79 -11.73 17.88
N ALA A 240 -18.60 -12.81 18.64
CA ALA A 240 -19.65 -13.43 19.41
C ALA A 240 -19.35 -13.27 20.90
N GLY A 241 -20.35 -12.92 21.72
CA GLY A 241 -20.19 -12.86 23.17
C GLY A 241 -20.20 -11.43 23.71
N ASN A 242 -19.22 -11.07 24.55
CA ASN A 242 -19.24 -9.77 25.22
C ASN A 242 -18.80 -8.63 24.31
N PHE A 243 -17.93 -8.89 23.34
CA PHE A 243 -17.48 -7.93 22.35
C PHE A 243 -18.35 -8.03 21.10
N GLY A 244 -18.64 -6.88 20.50
CA GLY A 244 -19.34 -6.79 19.21
C GLY A 244 -18.39 -6.85 18.03
N ASP A 245 -18.96 -6.77 16.83
CA ASP A 245 -18.23 -6.76 15.57
C ASP A 245 -17.16 -5.66 15.55
N GLN A 246 -16.07 -5.93 14.84
CA GLN A 246 -14.95 -5.00 14.76
C GLN A 246 -14.58 -4.75 13.31
N ALA A 247 -14.59 -3.46 12.94
CA ALA A 247 -14.09 -2.96 11.67
C ALA A 247 -12.81 -2.14 11.88
N PHE A 248 -12.01 -2.00 10.83
CA PHE A 248 -10.79 -1.22 10.84
C PHE A 248 -10.55 -0.49 9.52
N HIS A 249 -9.98 0.70 9.64
CA HIS A 249 -9.31 1.38 8.55
C HIS A 249 -7.79 1.19 8.68
N GLN A 250 -7.12 0.99 7.56
CA GLN A 250 -5.68 0.80 7.51
C GLN A 250 -5.05 1.60 6.39
N ILE A 251 -3.92 2.21 6.70
CA ILE A 251 -3.05 2.85 5.71
C ILE A 251 -1.64 2.31 5.93
N GLY A 252 -0.99 1.88 4.86
CA GLY A 252 0.29 1.22 4.98
C GLY A 252 1.14 1.20 3.72
N VAL A 253 2.27 0.54 3.86
CA VAL A 253 3.23 0.26 2.79
C VAL A 253 3.34 -1.24 2.58
N SER A 254 3.49 -1.67 1.34
CA SER A 254 3.79 -3.06 1.02
C SER A 254 5.04 -3.19 0.16
N LEU A 255 5.77 -4.28 0.36
CA LEU A 255 6.90 -4.70 -0.45
C LEU A 255 6.55 -6.02 -1.13
N GLY A 256 6.60 -6.02 -2.46
CA GLY A 256 6.24 -7.17 -3.29
C GLY A 256 7.41 -7.72 -4.08
N MET A 257 7.45 -9.04 -4.20
CA MET A 257 8.42 -9.78 -5.01
C MET A 257 7.68 -10.64 -6.03
N ASN A 258 8.01 -10.52 -7.30
CA ASN A 258 7.43 -11.32 -8.38
C ASN A 258 8.45 -12.38 -8.84
N TYR A 259 8.06 -13.66 -8.87
CA TYR A 259 8.91 -14.79 -9.33
C TYR A 259 8.16 -15.90 -10.06
#